data_AF-A0A251XY02-F1
#
_entry.id   AF-A0A251XY02-F1
#
_cell.length_a   1.000
_cell.length_b   1.000
_cell.length_c   1.000
_cell.angle_alpha   90.00
_cell.angle_beta   90.00
_cell.angle_gamma   90.00
#
_symmetry.space_group_name_H-M   'P 1'
#
loop_
_entity.id
_entity.type
_entity.pdbx_description
1 polymer ?
#
loop_
_entity_poly.entity_id
_entity_poly.type
_entity_poly.pdbx_seq_one_letter_code
_entity_poly.pdbx_strand_id
1 'polypeptide(L)'
;MRVITQPKEMMRRLPLVTAALLAAALFLPAQAATASVDPVPVPEPAPTSEPAPAPAPAPAPAPAPVPTVPPTPTPTPLPPKDQGKWQIFTTSFDGRIYELVNDQSPRALSFEAWRDVYDFRVPRAADTNFVKYAWSPTVYAVTFWPGGENSWQWTRLGYDQFARAGFPSVRNAGYIVNSYVYKWGTSADILVEGEDGVNHRLTAAEWRNMNYRPFVDRADEGFMRLSWTGDIVRMTSVSRGQGYKLGYVEWQAEAFPTPQVVQRINGDQFYRNTGDASIIYAGPGMNRAVSYEEWRGAGFPQPTIRTSRFGGNSGVLVVNRDISPGTYRSDGNGNGCYWERLSGFSGSFDDIIANSFTLSPSVVTVSGSDAAFNTERCGDWVKIG
;
A
#
# COMPACT_ATOMS: atom_id res chain seq x y z
N MET A 1 -26.47 19.93 -23.97
CA MET A 1 -26.10 20.22 -22.56
C MET A 1 -24.90 19.37 -22.20
N ARG A 2 -23.70 19.95 -22.13
CA ARG A 2 -22.48 19.27 -21.68
C ARG A 2 -22.47 19.28 -20.15
N VAL A 3 -22.60 18.11 -19.53
CA VAL A 3 -22.33 17.96 -18.10
C VAL A 3 -20.83 17.69 -17.96
N ILE A 4 -20.10 18.72 -17.56
CA ILE A 4 -18.71 18.62 -17.11
C ILE A 4 -18.78 17.98 -15.72
N THR A 5 -18.44 16.70 -15.60
CA THR A 5 -18.23 16.06 -14.30
C THR A 5 -16.80 16.31 -13.88
N GLN A 6 -16.62 17.07 -12.79
CA GLN A 6 -15.30 17.37 -12.23
C GLN A 6 -14.61 16.10 -11.72
N PRO A 7 -13.27 16.00 -11.81
CA PRO A 7 -12.53 14.97 -11.12
C PRO A 7 -12.59 15.26 -9.61
N LYS A 8 -13.13 14.30 -8.87
CA LYS A 8 -13.17 14.27 -7.42
C LYS A 8 -11.73 14.22 -6.90
N GLU A 9 -11.23 15.31 -6.32
CA GLU A 9 -10.00 15.27 -5.52
C GLU A 9 -10.22 14.30 -4.36
N MET A 10 -9.72 13.07 -4.51
CA MET A 10 -9.56 12.15 -3.39
C MET A 10 -8.25 12.49 -2.69
N MET A 11 -8.29 13.54 -1.87
CA MET A 11 -7.30 13.77 -0.83
C MET A 11 -7.47 12.65 0.22
N ARG A 12 -6.90 11.47 -0.05
CA ARG A 12 -6.94 10.33 0.88
C ARG A 12 -5.72 10.44 1.79
N ARG A 13 -5.96 10.75 3.07
CA ARG A 13 -4.95 10.64 4.13
C ARG A 13 -4.46 9.19 4.18
N LEU A 14 -3.15 8.98 4.00
CA LEU A 14 -2.49 7.69 4.24
C LEU A 14 -2.74 7.27 5.70
N PRO A 15 -3.05 5.98 5.98
CA PRO A 15 -3.17 5.51 7.36
C PRO A 15 -1.77 5.42 8.00
N LEU A 16 -1.65 5.86 9.24
CA LEU A 16 -0.54 5.47 10.12
C LEU A 16 -0.54 3.95 10.23
N VAL A 17 0.46 3.28 9.64
CA VAL A 17 0.70 1.86 9.89
C VAL A 17 1.28 1.74 11.30
N THR A 18 0.42 1.34 12.25
CA THR A 18 0.87 0.96 13.60
C THR A 18 1.54 -0.40 13.49
N ALA A 19 2.86 -0.45 13.66
CA ALA A 19 3.62 -1.70 13.68
C ALA A 19 3.26 -2.49 14.94
N ALA A 20 2.46 -3.54 14.79
CA ALA A 20 2.31 -4.57 15.82
C ALA A 20 3.48 -5.57 15.72
N LEU A 21 4.38 -5.52 16.69
CA LEU A 21 5.41 -6.53 16.92
C LEU A 21 4.75 -7.86 17.27
N LEU A 22 4.87 -8.87 16.40
CA LEU A 22 4.74 -10.27 16.80
C LEU A 22 6.15 -10.85 16.98
N ALA A 23 6.58 -10.94 18.23
CA ALA A 23 7.65 -11.85 18.64
C ALA A 23 7.02 -13.23 18.92
N ALA A 24 7.25 -14.19 18.04
CA ALA A 24 6.97 -15.60 18.33
C ALA A 24 8.32 -16.31 18.49
N ALA A 25 8.64 -16.63 19.75
CA ALA A 25 9.82 -17.36 20.15
C ALA A 25 9.79 -18.80 19.59
N LEU A 26 10.91 -19.21 18.99
CA LEU A 26 11.20 -20.59 18.62
C LEU A 26 11.27 -21.46 19.89
N PHE A 27 10.24 -22.28 20.10
CA PHE A 27 10.35 -23.47 20.93
C PHE A 27 10.42 -24.69 20.01
N LEU A 28 11.61 -25.29 19.91
CA LEU A 28 11.77 -26.65 19.39
C LEU A 28 11.26 -27.64 20.46
N PRO A 29 10.46 -28.65 20.10
CA PRO A 29 10.42 -29.88 20.86
C PRO A 29 11.45 -30.86 20.29
N ALA A 30 12.38 -31.28 21.16
CA ALA A 30 13.10 -32.53 20.98
C ALA A 30 12.09 -33.67 21.15
N GLN A 31 11.75 -34.38 20.07
CA GLN A 31 10.94 -35.60 20.17
C GLN A 31 11.87 -36.81 20.15
N ALA A 32 11.83 -37.55 21.26
CA ALA A 32 12.53 -38.78 21.50
C ALA A 32 12.16 -39.87 20.50
N ALA A 33 13.15 -40.66 20.10
CA ALA A 33 12.97 -41.91 19.38
C ALA A 33 12.09 -42.86 20.21
N THR A 34 10.96 -43.26 19.64
CA THR A 34 10.13 -44.36 20.15
C THR A 34 10.05 -45.43 19.07
N ALA A 35 10.30 -46.66 19.49
CA ALA A 35 10.43 -47.84 18.67
C ALA A 35 9.14 -48.14 17.89
N SER A 36 9.32 -48.51 16.62
CA SER A 36 8.28 -49.06 15.76
C SER A 36 7.81 -50.41 16.32
N VAL A 37 6.53 -50.51 16.68
CA VAL A 37 5.84 -51.77 16.92
C VAL A 37 4.97 -52.02 15.70
N ASP A 38 5.21 -53.14 15.03
CA ASP A 38 4.47 -53.60 13.86
C ASP A 38 2.96 -53.73 14.15
N PRO A 39 2.07 -53.34 13.23
CA PRO A 39 0.65 -53.65 13.34
C PRO A 39 0.39 -55.13 13.07
N VAL A 40 -0.36 -55.77 13.98
CA VAL A 40 -0.87 -57.14 13.88
C VAL A 40 -1.86 -57.26 12.69
N PRO A 41 -1.79 -58.31 11.86
CA PRO A 41 -2.73 -58.50 10.76
C PRO A 41 -4.14 -58.83 11.28
N VAL A 42 -5.15 -58.12 10.75
CA VAL A 42 -6.58 -58.40 10.95
C VAL A 42 -6.97 -59.62 10.10
N PRO A 43 -7.73 -60.61 10.63
CA PRO A 43 -8.12 -61.77 9.84
C PRO A 43 -9.17 -61.41 8.78
N GLU A 44 -8.98 -61.98 7.60
CA GLU A 44 -9.85 -61.93 6.42
C GLU A 44 -11.22 -62.58 6.72
N PRO A 45 -12.36 -61.99 6.30
CA PRO A 45 -13.67 -62.60 6.51
C PRO A 45 -13.86 -63.81 5.57
N ALA A 46 -14.40 -64.89 6.11
CA ALA A 46 -14.70 -66.14 5.40
C ALA A 46 -15.73 -65.94 4.26
N PRO A 47 -15.66 -66.73 3.17
CA PRO A 47 -16.58 -66.62 2.05
C PRO A 47 -17.99 -67.06 2.45
N THR A 48 -18.96 -66.17 2.27
CA THR A 48 -20.39 -66.46 2.43
C THR A 48 -20.86 -67.38 1.30
N SER A 49 -21.39 -68.55 1.64
CA SER A 49 -21.99 -69.51 0.71
C SER A 49 -23.20 -68.92 -0.02
N GLU A 50 -23.18 -69.00 -1.35
CA GLU A 50 -24.29 -68.67 -2.26
C GLU A 50 -25.51 -69.58 -1.99
N PRO A 51 -26.74 -69.06 -1.87
CA PRO A 51 -27.92 -69.89 -1.68
C PRO A 51 -28.33 -70.57 -2.99
N ALA A 52 -28.73 -71.84 -2.88
CA ALA A 52 -29.20 -72.69 -3.98
C ALA A 52 -30.36 -72.06 -4.79
N PRO A 53 -30.46 -72.33 -6.10
CA PRO A 53 -31.49 -71.74 -6.95
C PRO A 53 -32.88 -72.26 -6.58
N ALA A 54 -33.84 -71.34 -6.43
CA ALA A 54 -35.25 -71.64 -6.21
C ALA A 54 -35.89 -72.27 -7.47
N PRO A 55 -36.84 -73.22 -7.31
CA PRO A 55 -37.48 -73.89 -8.44
C PRO A 55 -38.39 -72.92 -9.22
N ALA A 56 -38.44 -73.12 -10.54
CA ALA A 56 -39.19 -72.29 -11.48
C ALA A 56 -40.70 -72.27 -11.17
N PRO A 57 -41.36 -71.09 -11.18
CA PRO A 57 -42.80 -71.00 -10.98
C PRO A 57 -43.57 -71.52 -12.21
N ALA A 58 -44.72 -72.15 -11.94
CA ALA A 58 -45.64 -72.67 -12.95
C ALA A 58 -46.18 -71.56 -13.88
N PRO A 59 -46.52 -71.86 -15.15
CA PRO A 59 -47.00 -70.87 -16.11
C PRO A 59 -48.34 -70.25 -15.66
N ALA A 60 -48.38 -68.92 -15.62
CA ALA A 60 -49.59 -68.15 -15.33
C ALA A 60 -50.62 -68.26 -16.47
N PRO A 61 -51.94 -68.27 -16.16
CA PRO A 61 -52.99 -68.30 -17.18
C PRO A 61 -53.00 -67.03 -18.03
N ALA A 62 -53.36 -67.18 -19.30
CA ALA A 62 -53.37 -66.13 -20.31
C ALA A 62 -54.18 -64.88 -19.87
N PRO A 63 -53.68 -63.65 -20.12
CA PRO A 63 -54.38 -62.43 -19.72
C PRO A 63 -55.67 -62.24 -20.53
N ALA A 64 -56.73 -61.86 -19.82
CA ALA A 64 -58.00 -61.42 -20.41
C ALA A 64 -57.77 -60.14 -21.26
N PRO A 65 -58.56 -59.92 -22.34
CA PRO A 65 -58.41 -58.75 -23.20
C PRO A 65 -58.61 -57.45 -22.40
N VAL A 66 -57.60 -56.58 -22.43
CA VAL A 66 -57.64 -55.24 -21.82
C VAL A 66 -58.61 -54.37 -22.61
N PRO A 67 -59.60 -53.70 -21.97
CA PRO A 67 -60.45 -52.74 -22.66
C PRO A 67 -59.60 -51.58 -23.19
N THR A 68 -59.73 -51.31 -24.48
CA THR A 68 -59.08 -50.20 -25.20
C THR A 68 -59.57 -48.87 -24.62
N VAL A 69 -58.73 -48.22 -23.80
CA VAL A 69 -58.95 -46.84 -23.35
C VAL A 69 -58.81 -45.91 -24.57
N PRO A 70 -59.76 -45.00 -24.83
CA PRO A 70 -59.63 -44.03 -25.91
C PRO A 70 -58.36 -43.17 -25.70
N PRO A 71 -57.67 -42.74 -26.79
CA PRO A 71 -56.47 -41.94 -26.66
C PRO A 71 -56.77 -40.64 -25.91
N THR A 72 -56.03 -40.40 -24.83
CA THR A 72 -56.00 -39.12 -24.13
C THR A 72 -55.74 -38.01 -25.17
N PRO A 73 -56.56 -36.95 -25.23
CA PRO A 73 -56.29 -35.85 -26.16
C PRO A 73 -54.90 -35.28 -25.88
N THR A 74 -54.07 -35.18 -26.93
CA THR A 74 -52.77 -34.51 -26.85
C THR A 74 -53.01 -33.11 -26.28
N PRO A 75 -52.43 -32.74 -25.12
CA PRO A 75 -52.64 -31.42 -24.55
C PRO A 75 -52.16 -30.37 -25.56
N THR A 76 -53.03 -29.41 -25.88
CA THR A 76 -52.66 -28.23 -26.65
C THR A 76 -51.43 -27.59 -26.00
N PRO A 77 -50.33 -27.32 -26.73
CA PRO A 77 -49.16 -26.69 -26.13
C PRO A 77 -49.58 -25.36 -25.53
N LEU A 78 -49.38 -25.20 -24.21
CA LEU A 78 -49.54 -23.93 -23.53
C LEU A 78 -48.67 -22.89 -24.27
N PRO A 79 -49.16 -21.66 -24.48
CA PRO A 79 -48.32 -20.61 -25.08
C PRO A 79 -47.02 -20.46 -24.28
N PRO A 80 -45.89 -20.13 -24.92
CA PRO A 80 -44.63 -19.90 -24.21
C PRO A 80 -44.86 -18.88 -23.10
N LYS A 81 -44.63 -19.28 -21.84
CA LYS A 81 -44.80 -18.40 -20.67
C LYS A 81 -43.69 -17.34 -20.58
N ASP A 82 -42.59 -17.57 -21.28
CA ASP A 82 -41.45 -16.68 -21.33
C ASP A 82 -41.79 -15.40 -22.10
N GLN A 83 -41.84 -14.29 -21.35
CA GLN A 83 -42.10 -12.93 -21.84
C GLN A 83 -40.82 -12.07 -21.85
N GLY A 84 -39.66 -12.69 -21.62
CA GLY A 84 -38.38 -12.03 -21.53
C GLY A 84 -37.90 -11.45 -22.86
N LYS A 85 -37.82 -10.11 -22.93
CA LYS A 85 -37.41 -9.39 -24.15
C LYS A 85 -35.94 -9.53 -24.49
N TRP A 86 -35.06 -9.64 -23.49
CA TRP A 86 -33.62 -9.51 -23.66
C TRP A 86 -32.90 -10.85 -23.57
N GLN A 87 -31.68 -10.93 -24.10
CA GLN A 87 -30.82 -12.07 -23.81
C GLN A 87 -30.36 -12.01 -22.36
N ILE A 88 -30.27 -13.18 -21.72
CA ILE A 88 -29.80 -13.31 -20.35
C ILE A 88 -28.50 -14.09 -20.28
N PHE A 89 -27.60 -13.63 -19.44
CA PHE A 89 -26.26 -14.16 -19.24
C PHE A 89 -26.01 -14.45 -17.78
N THR A 90 -25.13 -15.41 -17.49
CA THR A 90 -24.69 -15.72 -16.14
C THR A 90 -23.18 -15.64 -16.02
N THR A 91 -22.70 -15.11 -14.90
CA THR A 91 -21.28 -15.06 -14.54
C THR A 91 -20.85 -16.35 -13.85
N SER A 92 -19.75 -16.95 -14.32
CA SER A 92 -19.28 -18.26 -13.86
C SER A 92 -18.76 -18.30 -12.42
N PHE A 93 -18.37 -17.16 -11.85
CA PHE A 93 -17.72 -17.07 -10.54
C PHE A 93 -18.68 -16.79 -9.37
N ASP A 94 -19.88 -16.25 -9.62
CA ASP A 94 -20.87 -15.93 -8.59
C ASP A 94 -22.32 -16.29 -8.97
N GLY A 95 -22.56 -16.78 -10.19
CA GLY A 95 -23.87 -17.24 -10.66
C GLY A 95 -24.90 -16.12 -10.86
N ARG A 96 -24.49 -14.85 -10.81
CA ARG A 96 -25.42 -13.73 -11.04
C ARG A 96 -25.95 -13.77 -12.46
N ILE A 97 -27.24 -13.54 -12.61
CA ILE A 97 -27.91 -13.48 -13.91
C ILE A 97 -28.09 -12.00 -14.29
N TYR A 98 -27.78 -11.68 -15.54
CA TYR A 98 -27.92 -10.36 -16.12
C TYR A 98 -28.80 -10.44 -17.36
N GLU A 99 -29.71 -9.50 -17.53
CA GLU A 99 -30.34 -9.25 -18.82
C GLU A 99 -29.59 -8.16 -19.57
N LEU A 100 -29.43 -8.32 -20.88
CA LEU A 100 -28.70 -7.38 -21.71
C LEU A 100 -29.67 -6.44 -22.43
N VAL A 101 -29.97 -5.31 -21.79
CA VAL A 101 -30.96 -4.34 -22.29
C VAL A 101 -30.44 -3.70 -23.58
N ASN A 102 -31.26 -3.72 -24.64
CA ASN A 102 -30.90 -3.26 -25.99
C ASN A 102 -29.61 -3.89 -26.53
N ASP A 103 -29.29 -5.11 -26.10
CA ASP A 103 -28.07 -5.83 -26.47
C ASP A 103 -26.76 -5.08 -26.11
N GLN A 104 -26.82 -4.17 -25.13
CA GLN A 104 -25.68 -3.33 -24.73
C GLN A 104 -25.48 -3.24 -23.23
N SER A 105 -26.56 -3.00 -22.48
CA SER A 105 -26.45 -2.61 -21.07
C SER A 105 -26.80 -3.78 -20.15
N PRO A 106 -25.82 -4.37 -19.44
CA PRO A 106 -26.10 -5.45 -18.51
C PRO A 106 -26.87 -4.90 -17.30
N ARG A 107 -28.01 -5.51 -16.97
CA ARG A 107 -28.78 -5.24 -15.75
C ARG A 107 -28.92 -6.52 -14.96
N ALA A 108 -28.54 -6.50 -13.69
CA ALA A 108 -28.71 -7.65 -12.81
C ALA A 108 -30.19 -8.01 -12.71
N LEU A 109 -30.50 -9.29 -12.95
CA LEU A 109 -31.84 -9.84 -12.93
C LEU A 109 -32.14 -10.43 -11.55
N SER A 110 -33.29 -10.08 -10.97
CA SER A 110 -33.73 -10.69 -9.71
C SER A 110 -34.25 -12.12 -9.95
N PHE A 111 -34.33 -12.90 -8.88
CA PHE A 111 -34.89 -14.26 -8.96
C PHE A 111 -36.36 -14.24 -9.41
N GLU A 112 -37.15 -13.29 -8.89
CA GLU A 112 -38.56 -13.13 -9.25
C GLU A 112 -38.71 -12.79 -10.73
N ALA A 113 -37.87 -11.89 -11.27
CA ALA A 113 -37.89 -11.58 -12.69
C ALA A 113 -37.48 -12.79 -13.54
N TRP A 114 -36.47 -13.55 -13.11
CA TRP A 114 -36.05 -14.77 -13.81
C TRP A 114 -37.16 -15.85 -13.84
N ARG A 115 -37.89 -16.01 -12.74
CA ARG A 115 -39.03 -16.94 -12.62
C ARG A 115 -40.26 -16.44 -13.39
N ASP A 116 -40.70 -15.22 -13.09
CA ASP A 116 -42.03 -14.73 -13.48
C ASP A 116 -42.05 -14.13 -14.89
N VAL A 117 -40.93 -13.57 -15.36
CA VAL A 117 -40.84 -12.94 -16.69
C VAL A 117 -40.16 -13.86 -17.70
N TYR A 118 -39.05 -14.48 -17.29
CA TYR A 118 -38.23 -15.31 -18.18
C TYR A 118 -38.55 -16.80 -18.10
N ASP A 119 -39.51 -17.23 -17.27
CA ASP A 119 -39.93 -18.63 -17.06
C ASP A 119 -38.73 -19.60 -16.90
N PHE A 120 -37.75 -19.19 -16.09
CA PHE A 120 -36.49 -19.93 -15.88
C PHE A 120 -35.68 -20.22 -17.16
N ARG A 121 -35.79 -19.37 -18.19
CA ARG A 121 -34.92 -19.41 -19.38
C ARG A 121 -33.48 -19.62 -18.94
N VAL A 122 -32.81 -20.62 -19.52
CA VAL A 122 -31.42 -20.94 -19.17
C VAL A 122 -30.50 -19.81 -19.65
N PRO A 123 -29.76 -19.13 -18.76
CA PRO A 123 -28.86 -18.07 -19.16
C PRO A 123 -27.64 -18.62 -19.90
N ARG A 124 -27.13 -17.85 -20.87
CA ARG A 124 -25.87 -18.15 -21.54
C ARG A 124 -24.70 -17.79 -20.61
N ALA A 125 -23.57 -18.47 -20.73
CA ALA A 125 -22.36 -18.02 -20.03
C ALA A 125 -21.93 -16.65 -20.58
N ALA A 126 -21.68 -15.70 -19.68
CA ALA A 126 -21.04 -14.44 -20.06
C ALA A 126 -19.59 -14.70 -20.46
N ASP A 127 -19.08 -13.93 -21.43
CA ASP A 127 -17.66 -14.00 -21.80
C ASP A 127 -16.82 -13.38 -20.67
N THR A 128 -16.08 -14.23 -19.95
CA THR A 128 -15.32 -13.86 -18.76
C THR A 128 -13.90 -14.40 -18.84
N ASN A 129 -12.93 -13.50 -18.75
CA ASN A 129 -11.52 -13.86 -18.58
C ASN A 129 -11.11 -13.76 -17.11
N PHE A 130 -10.13 -14.59 -16.73
CA PHE A 130 -9.52 -14.60 -15.42
C PHE A 130 -8.07 -14.15 -15.53
N VAL A 131 -7.74 -13.05 -14.85
CA VAL A 131 -6.46 -12.38 -15.03
C VAL A 131 -5.83 -11.96 -13.72
N LYS A 132 -4.52 -11.75 -13.73
CA LYS A 132 -3.75 -11.16 -12.63
C LYS A 132 -2.58 -10.34 -13.16
N TYR A 133 -1.96 -9.52 -12.33
CA TYR A 133 -0.62 -9.05 -12.64
C TYR A 133 0.40 -10.15 -12.45
N ALA A 134 1.48 -10.17 -13.25
CA ALA A 134 2.52 -11.19 -13.15
C ALA A 134 3.21 -11.18 -11.77
N TRP A 135 3.30 -10.02 -11.15
CA TRP A 135 3.92 -9.78 -9.84
C TRP A 135 2.94 -9.83 -8.66
N SER A 136 1.63 -10.04 -8.90
CA SER A 136 0.62 -10.10 -7.84
C SER A 136 -0.05 -11.48 -7.79
N PRO A 137 -0.40 -11.99 -6.58
CA PRO A 137 -1.21 -13.18 -6.45
C PRO A 137 -2.71 -12.93 -6.68
N THR A 138 -3.16 -11.67 -6.70
CA THR A 138 -4.58 -11.33 -6.78
C THR A 138 -5.17 -11.66 -8.15
N VAL A 139 -6.24 -12.45 -8.18
CA VAL A 139 -6.95 -12.83 -9.40
C VAL A 139 -8.24 -12.02 -9.54
N TYR A 140 -8.53 -11.61 -10.77
CA TYR A 140 -9.71 -10.85 -11.15
C TYR A 140 -10.47 -11.59 -12.25
N ALA A 141 -11.80 -11.59 -12.16
CA ALA A 141 -12.67 -11.87 -13.29
C ALA A 141 -12.96 -10.58 -14.05
N VAL A 142 -12.93 -10.67 -15.38
CA VAL A 142 -13.29 -9.57 -16.29
C VAL A 142 -14.38 -10.08 -17.22
N THR A 143 -15.60 -9.60 -17.02
CA THR A 143 -16.73 -9.93 -17.88
C THR A 143 -16.89 -8.87 -18.96
N PHE A 144 -16.84 -9.30 -20.22
CA PHE A 144 -16.81 -8.43 -21.40
C PHE A 144 -18.21 -8.08 -21.87
N TRP A 145 -18.82 -7.08 -21.24
CA TRP A 145 -20.06 -6.50 -21.74
C TRP A 145 -19.82 -5.61 -22.96
N PRO A 146 -20.80 -5.47 -23.89
CA PRO A 146 -20.70 -4.55 -25.01
C PRO A 146 -20.48 -3.09 -24.56
N GLY A 147 -19.73 -2.32 -25.34
CA GLY A 147 -19.42 -0.91 -25.04
C GLY A 147 -17.94 -0.61 -24.73
N GLY A 148 -17.08 -1.63 -24.79
CA GLY A 148 -15.63 -1.48 -24.60
C GLY A 148 -15.22 -1.45 -23.13
N GLU A 149 -13.98 -1.05 -22.85
CA GLU A 149 -13.35 -1.15 -21.51
C GLU A 149 -14.19 -0.53 -20.39
N ASN A 150 -14.90 0.58 -20.66
CA ASN A 150 -15.74 1.26 -19.68
C ASN A 150 -17.00 0.47 -19.28
N SER A 151 -17.41 -0.50 -20.09
CA SER A 151 -18.54 -1.38 -19.82
C SER A 151 -18.09 -2.70 -19.21
N TRP A 152 -16.80 -3.02 -19.20
CA TRP A 152 -16.31 -4.28 -18.65
C TRP A 152 -16.50 -4.32 -17.13
N GLN A 153 -16.97 -5.46 -16.64
CA GLN A 153 -17.14 -5.68 -15.21
C GLN A 153 -15.91 -6.38 -14.66
N TRP A 154 -15.18 -5.69 -13.79
CA TRP A 154 -14.03 -6.22 -13.08
C TRP A 154 -14.44 -6.66 -11.68
N THR A 155 -14.01 -7.84 -11.25
CA THR A 155 -14.31 -8.37 -9.91
C THR A 155 -13.09 -9.06 -9.36
N ARG A 156 -12.55 -8.55 -8.24
CA ARG A 156 -11.55 -9.26 -7.45
C ARG A 156 -12.16 -10.56 -6.92
N LEU A 157 -11.49 -11.68 -7.15
CA LEU A 157 -11.99 -12.98 -6.74
C LEU A 157 -11.44 -13.39 -5.37
N GLY A 158 -12.34 -13.79 -4.48
CA GLY A 158 -12.00 -14.64 -3.35
C GLY A 158 -11.83 -16.11 -3.77
N TYR A 159 -11.31 -16.93 -2.86
CA TYR A 159 -11.10 -18.37 -3.08
C TYR A 159 -12.39 -19.08 -3.53
N ASP A 160 -13.51 -18.85 -2.84
CA ASP A 160 -14.78 -19.52 -3.14
C ASP A 160 -15.31 -19.18 -4.54
N GLN A 161 -15.14 -17.94 -4.98
CA GLN A 161 -15.55 -17.51 -6.32
C GLN A 161 -14.67 -18.14 -7.40
N PHE A 162 -13.37 -18.25 -7.14
CA PHE A 162 -12.43 -18.92 -8.04
C PHE A 162 -12.69 -20.43 -8.13
N ALA A 163 -13.03 -21.08 -7.00
CA ALA A 163 -13.43 -22.48 -6.94
C ALA A 163 -14.78 -22.71 -7.67
N ARG A 164 -15.77 -21.84 -7.48
CA ARG A 164 -17.06 -21.89 -8.21
C ARG A 164 -16.89 -21.76 -9.72
N ALA A 165 -15.94 -20.93 -10.16
CA ALA A 165 -15.56 -20.81 -11.56
C ALA A 165 -14.82 -22.05 -12.11
N GLY A 166 -14.52 -23.04 -11.26
CA GLY A 166 -13.88 -24.29 -11.66
C GLY A 166 -12.35 -24.21 -11.78
N PHE A 167 -11.70 -23.34 -11.00
CA PHE A 167 -10.24 -23.10 -11.06
C PHE A 167 -9.74 -22.81 -12.49
N PRO A 168 -10.29 -21.79 -13.16
CA PRO A 168 -9.96 -21.49 -14.56
C PRO A 168 -8.49 -21.08 -14.72
N SER A 169 -7.96 -21.25 -15.93
CA SER A 169 -6.61 -20.77 -16.26
C SER A 169 -6.52 -19.26 -16.11
N VAL A 170 -5.56 -18.77 -15.33
CA VAL A 170 -5.34 -17.32 -15.11
C VAL A 170 -4.27 -16.80 -16.05
N ARG A 171 -4.55 -15.70 -16.76
CA ARG A 171 -3.61 -15.04 -17.66
C ARG A 171 -3.00 -13.79 -17.01
N ASN A 172 -1.83 -13.38 -17.48
CA ASN A 172 -1.26 -12.10 -17.05
C ASN A 172 -1.96 -10.95 -17.79
N ALA A 173 -2.48 -9.99 -17.05
CA ALA A 173 -3.04 -8.75 -17.58
C ALA A 173 -1.92 -7.73 -17.82
N GLY A 174 -2.06 -6.93 -18.88
CA GLY A 174 -1.27 -5.71 -19.04
C GLY A 174 -1.69 -4.65 -18.02
N TYR A 175 -3.00 -4.48 -17.81
CA TYR A 175 -3.58 -3.49 -16.91
C TYR A 175 -4.83 -4.06 -16.22
N ILE A 176 -5.02 -3.71 -14.96
CA ILE A 176 -6.20 -3.99 -14.14
C ILE A 176 -6.82 -2.64 -13.76
N VAL A 177 -8.14 -2.52 -13.91
CA VAL A 177 -8.86 -1.26 -13.63
C VAL A 177 -8.57 -0.74 -12.22
N ASN A 178 -8.57 0.59 -12.07
CA ASN A 178 -8.26 1.31 -10.83
C ASN A 178 -6.83 1.15 -10.31
N SER A 179 -5.91 0.57 -11.09
CA SER A 179 -4.49 0.65 -10.76
C SER A 179 -3.98 2.08 -10.94
N TYR A 180 -3.14 2.53 -10.02
CA TYR A 180 -2.62 3.88 -9.98
C TYR A 180 -1.18 3.90 -10.51
N VAL A 181 -0.97 4.53 -11.68
CA VAL A 181 0.35 4.64 -12.31
C VAL A 181 0.96 5.99 -11.96
N TYR A 182 2.23 5.99 -11.53
CA TYR A 182 2.90 7.20 -11.06
C TYR A 182 4.41 7.20 -11.31
N LYS A 183 5.00 8.38 -11.21
CA LYS A 183 6.43 8.62 -11.32
C LYS A 183 6.87 9.52 -10.17
N TRP A 184 7.95 9.15 -9.49
CA TRP A 184 8.58 10.03 -8.50
C TRP A 184 9.36 11.16 -9.18
N GLY A 185 9.34 12.35 -8.59
CA GLY A 185 10.09 13.51 -9.10
C GLY A 185 11.59 13.25 -9.16
N THR A 186 12.09 12.40 -8.26
CA THR A 186 13.50 12.02 -8.15
C THR A 186 13.86 10.73 -8.90
N SER A 187 12.96 10.14 -9.67
CA SER A 187 13.26 8.92 -10.42
C SER A 187 12.75 8.99 -11.87
N ALA A 188 13.42 8.27 -12.76
CA ALA A 188 12.94 8.02 -14.12
C ALA A 188 11.97 6.83 -14.19
N ASP A 189 11.89 6.04 -13.13
CA ASP A 189 11.06 4.84 -13.06
C ASP A 189 9.57 5.18 -13.11
N ILE A 190 8.82 4.43 -13.92
CA ILE A 190 7.35 4.43 -13.86
C ILE A 190 6.93 3.27 -12.96
N LEU A 191 6.05 3.54 -12.01
CA LEU A 191 5.52 2.56 -11.07
C LEU A 191 4.02 2.44 -11.23
N VAL A 192 3.51 1.28 -10.82
CA VAL A 192 2.08 1.02 -10.67
C VAL A 192 1.83 0.51 -9.26
N GLU A 193 0.85 1.10 -8.60
CA GLU A 193 0.17 0.52 -7.45
C GLU A 193 -1.07 -0.20 -8.01
N GLY A 194 -1.11 -1.53 -7.92
CA GLY A 194 -2.29 -2.29 -8.34
C GLY A 194 -3.52 -1.92 -7.51
N GLU A 195 -4.71 -2.26 -7.97
CA GLU A 195 -5.94 -2.10 -7.15
C GLU A 195 -5.86 -2.87 -5.82
N ASP A 196 -4.94 -3.83 -5.70
CA ASP A 196 -4.57 -4.55 -4.48
C ASP A 196 -3.54 -3.87 -3.58
N GLY A 197 -3.07 -2.67 -3.93
CA GLY A 197 -2.02 -1.98 -3.20
C GLY A 197 -0.63 -2.57 -3.40
N VAL A 198 -0.46 -3.54 -4.32
CA VAL A 198 0.86 -4.11 -4.62
C VAL A 198 1.57 -3.19 -5.60
N ASN A 199 2.67 -2.59 -5.13
CA ASN A 199 3.53 -1.77 -5.97
C ASN A 199 4.42 -2.62 -6.88
N HIS A 200 4.65 -2.12 -8.09
CA HIS A 200 5.62 -2.69 -9.02
C HIS A 200 6.26 -1.61 -9.87
N ARG A 201 7.58 -1.71 -10.04
CA ARG A 201 8.33 -0.88 -10.97
C ARG A 201 8.20 -1.47 -12.38
N LEU A 202 7.58 -0.71 -13.28
CA LEU A 202 7.33 -1.16 -14.64
C LEU A 202 8.63 -1.17 -15.46
N THR A 203 8.86 -2.27 -16.14
CA THR A 203 9.77 -2.32 -17.28
C THR A 203 9.15 -1.59 -18.49
N ALA A 204 9.98 -1.20 -19.46
CA ALA A 204 9.49 -0.60 -20.69
C ALA A 204 8.50 -1.51 -21.45
N ALA A 205 8.68 -2.83 -21.37
CA ALA A 205 7.79 -3.80 -21.98
C ALA A 205 6.43 -3.87 -21.26
N GLU A 206 6.42 -3.86 -19.92
CA GLU A 206 5.18 -3.85 -19.14
C GLU A 206 4.40 -2.54 -19.34
N TRP A 207 5.08 -1.40 -19.35
CA TRP A 207 4.42 -0.11 -19.61
C TRP A 207 3.83 -0.03 -21.02
N ARG A 208 4.50 -0.61 -22.02
CA ARG A 208 3.94 -0.78 -23.36
C ARG A 208 2.74 -1.73 -23.36
N ASN A 209 2.77 -2.83 -22.61
CA ASN A 209 1.64 -3.76 -22.48
C ASN A 209 0.43 -3.12 -21.77
N MET A 210 0.67 -2.09 -20.94
CA MET A 210 -0.36 -1.21 -20.40
C MET A 210 -0.92 -0.23 -21.44
N ASN A 211 -0.42 -0.23 -22.67
CA ASN A 211 -0.72 0.77 -23.69
C ASN A 211 -0.31 2.20 -23.25
N TYR A 212 0.84 2.32 -22.58
CA TYR A 212 1.38 3.58 -22.08
C TYR A 212 0.36 4.38 -21.25
N ARG A 213 -0.28 3.73 -20.27
CA ARG A 213 -1.22 4.42 -19.37
C ARG A 213 -0.59 5.71 -18.84
N PRO A 214 -1.37 6.81 -18.78
CA PRO A 214 -0.90 8.05 -18.21
C PRO A 214 -0.54 7.83 -16.75
N PHE A 215 0.46 8.57 -16.27
CA PHE A 215 0.93 8.50 -14.90
C PHE A 215 0.74 9.84 -14.20
N VAL A 216 0.61 9.79 -12.88
CA VAL A 216 0.68 10.99 -12.03
C VAL A 216 2.13 11.30 -11.71
N ASP A 217 2.55 12.53 -12.01
CA ASP A 217 3.89 13.01 -11.67
C ASP A 217 3.93 13.53 -10.23
N ARG A 218 4.75 12.88 -9.38
CA ARG A 218 4.97 13.25 -7.98
C ARG A 218 6.25 14.09 -7.87
N ALA A 219 6.25 15.25 -8.53
CA ALA A 219 7.45 16.06 -8.77
C ALA A 219 8.18 16.53 -7.50
N ASP A 220 7.47 16.75 -6.38
CA ASP A 220 8.06 17.21 -5.11
C ASP A 220 8.40 16.06 -4.14
N GLU A 221 8.33 14.82 -4.59
CA GLU A 221 8.57 13.65 -3.73
C GLU A 221 9.49 12.63 -4.39
N GLY A 222 10.12 11.81 -3.56
CA GLY A 222 10.76 10.59 -4.04
C GLY A 222 11.81 10.05 -3.10
N PHE A 223 12.88 9.55 -3.70
CA PHE A 223 13.97 8.81 -3.09
C PHE A 223 15.29 9.41 -3.54
N MET A 224 16.15 9.74 -2.58
CA MET A 224 17.48 10.25 -2.85
C MET A 224 18.52 9.46 -2.08
N ARG A 225 19.76 9.46 -2.57
CA ARG A 225 20.92 8.95 -1.85
C ARG A 225 22.05 9.96 -2.00
N LEU A 226 22.76 10.22 -0.92
CA LEU A 226 23.96 11.05 -0.99
C LEU A 226 25.06 10.28 -1.70
N SER A 227 25.78 10.89 -2.64
CA SER A 227 26.82 10.24 -3.45
C SER A 227 27.91 9.60 -2.60
N TRP A 228 28.15 10.14 -1.40
CA TRP A 228 29.18 9.77 -0.46
C TRP A 228 28.70 8.84 0.68
N THR A 229 27.41 8.43 0.72
CA THR A 229 26.90 7.40 1.65
C THR A 229 26.04 6.35 0.96
N GLY A 230 25.81 5.22 1.63
CA GLY A 230 24.87 4.18 1.18
C GLY A 230 23.41 4.42 1.60
N ASP A 231 23.16 5.36 2.51
CA ASP A 231 21.84 5.56 3.12
C ASP A 231 20.87 6.24 2.14
N ILE A 232 19.69 5.63 1.96
CA ILE A 232 18.62 6.18 1.14
C ILE A 232 17.71 7.05 2.01
N VAL A 233 17.27 8.17 1.46
CA VAL A 233 16.36 9.13 2.08
C VAL A 233 15.05 9.12 1.32
N ARG A 234 13.94 8.92 2.04
CA ARG A 234 12.60 9.19 1.52
C ARG A 234 12.32 10.69 1.65
N MET A 235 12.12 11.37 0.52
CA MET A 235 11.84 12.80 0.46
C MET A 235 10.33 13.06 0.38
N THR A 236 9.74 13.54 1.46
CA THR A 236 8.32 13.96 1.49
C THR A 236 8.11 15.35 0.89
N SER A 237 9.16 16.17 0.83
CA SER A 237 9.19 17.39 0.03
C SER A 237 10.63 17.68 -0.41
N VAL A 238 10.90 17.51 -1.70
CA VAL A 238 12.22 17.73 -2.30
C VAL A 238 12.57 19.22 -2.23
N SER A 239 11.62 20.08 -2.59
CA SER A 239 11.75 21.53 -2.57
C SER A 239 12.02 22.09 -1.18
N ARG A 240 11.49 21.47 -0.12
CA ARG A 240 11.74 21.90 1.28
C ARG A 240 12.88 21.14 1.95
N GLY A 241 13.50 20.16 1.29
CA GLY A 241 14.54 19.34 1.91
C GLY A 241 14.02 18.46 3.05
N GLN A 242 12.73 18.11 3.04
CA GLN A 242 12.09 17.34 4.10
C GLN A 242 12.01 15.86 3.72
N GLY A 243 12.35 15.02 4.68
CA GLY A 243 12.40 13.58 4.49
C GLY A 243 12.89 12.86 5.73
N TYR A 244 13.13 11.56 5.59
CA TYR A 244 13.63 10.69 6.65
C TYR A 244 14.46 9.55 6.08
N LYS A 245 15.24 8.89 6.95
CA LYS A 245 16.01 7.72 6.59
C LYS A 245 15.07 6.58 6.19
N LEU A 246 15.24 6.05 4.99
CA LEU A 246 14.42 4.96 4.48
C LEU A 246 14.93 3.61 5.00
N GLY A 247 14.02 2.78 5.50
CA GLY A 247 14.29 1.39 5.84
C GLY A 247 14.15 0.44 4.65
N TYR A 248 14.82 -0.73 4.70
CA TYR A 248 14.76 -1.71 3.61
C TYR A 248 13.35 -2.22 3.32
N VAL A 249 12.57 -2.54 4.35
CA VAL A 249 11.19 -3.06 4.21
C VAL A 249 10.28 -2.04 3.53
N GLU A 250 10.42 -0.77 3.90
CA GLU A 250 9.66 0.31 3.27
C GLU A 250 10.10 0.52 1.82
N TRP A 251 11.40 0.49 1.54
CA TRP A 251 11.91 0.58 0.17
C TRP A 251 11.41 -0.57 -0.71
N GLN A 252 11.34 -1.78 -0.16
CA GLN A 252 10.78 -2.95 -0.81
C GLN A 252 9.28 -2.79 -1.10
N ALA A 253 8.51 -2.26 -0.13
CA ALA A 253 7.08 -2.02 -0.28
C ALA A 253 6.76 -0.99 -1.39
N GLU A 254 7.71 -0.09 -1.68
CA GLU A 254 7.64 0.88 -2.79
C GLU A 254 8.17 0.32 -4.12
N ALA A 255 8.44 -1.00 -4.18
CA ALA A 255 9.01 -1.71 -5.34
C ALA A 255 10.42 -1.23 -5.73
N PHE A 256 11.24 -0.88 -4.75
CA PHE A 256 12.63 -0.46 -4.90
C PHE A 256 12.84 0.63 -5.96
N PRO A 257 12.20 1.82 -5.84
CA PRO A 257 12.43 2.91 -6.78
C PRO A 257 13.92 3.28 -6.79
N THR A 258 14.46 3.56 -7.97
CA THR A 258 15.86 3.97 -8.11
C THR A 258 16.05 5.34 -7.45
N PRO A 259 16.89 5.46 -6.40
CA PRO A 259 17.11 6.75 -5.76
C PRO A 259 17.92 7.68 -6.65
N GLN A 260 17.58 8.97 -6.66
CA GLN A 260 18.43 10.00 -7.26
C GLN A 260 19.71 10.12 -6.44
N VAL A 261 20.86 9.97 -7.11
CA VAL A 261 22.15 10.21 -6.46
C VAL A 261 22.45 11.70 -6.50
N VAL A 262 22.63 12.32 -5.33
CA VAL A 262 22.90 13.76 -5.19
C VAL A 262 24.11 13.99 -4.29
N GLN A 263 24.84 15.08 -4.50
CA GLN A 263 25.95 15.47 -3.62
C GLN A 263 25.44 16.07 -2.30
N ARG A 264 24.37 16.86 -2.37
CA ARG A 264 23.74 17.60 -1.28
C ARG A 264 22.23 17.53 -1.44
N ILE A 265 21.51 17.58 -0.34
CA ILE A 265 20.05 17.71 -0.29
C ILE A 265 19.72 19.14 0.11
N ASN A 266 18.63 19.70 -0.43
CA ASN A 266 18.23 21.06 -0.08
C ASN A 266 18.11 21.23 1.45
N GLY A 267 18.66 22.33 1.98
CA GLY A 267 18.65 22.63 3.41
C GLY A 267 19.61 21.82 4.28
N ASP A 268 20.38 20.88 3.73
CA ASP A 268 21.37 20.14 4.50
C ASP A 268 22.59 21.01 4.89
N GLN A 269 23.29 20.60 5.94
CA GLN A 269 24.38 21.36 6.51
C GLN A 269 25.53 20.45 6.95
N PHE A 270 26.74 21.01 6.85
CA PHE A 270 27.91 20.51 7.55
C PHE A 270 28.27 21.52 8.63
N TYR A 271 28.49 21.06 9.85
CA TYR A 271 28.88 21.94 10.95
C TYR A 271 29.91 21.26 11.86
N ARG A 272 30.64 22.06 12.64
CA ARG A 272 31.47 21.60 13.74
C ARG A 272 31.12 22.39 15.00
N ASN A 273 31.15 21.74 16.15
CA ASN A 273 30.96 22.44 17.42
C ASN A 273 32.28 23.10 17.85
N THR A 274 32.23 24.27 18.49
CA THR A 274 33.44 24.90 19.04
C THR A 274 34.15 23.97 20.02
N GLY A 275 35.46 23.78 19.82
CA GLY A 275 36.30 22.88 20.62
C GLY A 275 36.24 21.41 20.18
N ASP A 276 35.42 21.06 19.19
CA ASP A 276 35.33 19.72 18.59
C ASP A 276 35.86 19.75 17.16
N ALA A 277 36.74 18.79 16.83
CA ALA A 277 37.28 18.64 15.49
C ALA A 277 36.33 17.87 14.55
N SER A 278 35.31 17.20 15.10
CA SER A 278 34.36 16.39 14.35
C SER A 278 33.48 17.25 13.45
N ILE A 279 33.37 16.85 12.18
CA ILE A 279 32.44 17.44 11.23
C ILE A 279 31.16 16.62 11.25
N ILE A 280 30.04 17.30 11.47
CA ILE A 280 28.71 16.71 11.55
C ILE A 280 27.94 17.07 10.29
N TYR A 281 27.35 16.06 9.66
CA TYR A 281 26.31 16.26 8.65
C TYR A 281 24.95 16.29 9.33
N ALA A 282 24.11 17.28 8.99
CA ALA A 282 22.71 17.35 9.36
C ALA A 282 21.85 17.53 8.11
N GLY A 283 20.96 16.58 7.86
CA GLY A 283 20.01 16.58 6.76
C GLY A 283 18.84 15.61 7.01
N PRO A 284 17.87 15.53 6.09
CA PRO A 284 16.61 14.83 6.30
C PRO A 284 16.75 13.34 6.65
N GLY A 285 17.77 12.64 6.14
CA GLY A 285 17.97 11.22 6.43
C GLY A 285 19.05 10.92 7.47
N MET A 286 19.77 11.92 7.96
CA MET A 286 21.01 11.68 8.70
C MET A 286 21.43 12.89 9.52
N ASN A 287 21.76 12.66 10.79
CA ASN A 287 22.38 13.64 11.66
C ASN A 287 23.50 12.98 12.47
N ARG A 288 24.73 12.99 11.94
CA ARG A 288 25.88 12.31 12.56
C ARG A 288 27.22 12.90 12.13
N ALA A 289 28.27 12.56 12.87
CA ALA A 289 29.64 12.76 12.42
C ALA A 289 29.90 12.03 11.09
N VAL A 290 30.59 12.72 10.19
CA VAL A 290 31.08 12.16 8.93
C VAL A 290 32.56 11.81 9.05
N SER A 291 32.96 10.72 8.43
CA SER A 291 34.38 10.39 8.29
C SER A 291 35.09 11.38 7.36
N TYR A 292 36.43 11.38 7.39
CA TYR A 292 37.22 12.17 6.45
C TYR A 292 36.92 11.79 4.99
N GLU A 293 36.70 10.51 4.69
CA GLU A 293 36.40 10.04 3.33
C GLU A 293 35.02 10.50 2.86
N GLU A 294 34.03 10.48 3.74
CA GLU A 294 32.69 11.00 3.46
C GLU A 294 32.71 12.52 3.24
N TRP A 295 33.43 13.26 4.08
CA TRP A 295 33.60 14.71 3.92
C TRP A 295 34.34 15.08 2.63
N ARG A 296 35.38 14.31 2.27
CA ARG A 296 36.04 14.41 0.96
C ARG A 296 35.09 14.08 -0.18
N GLY A 297 34.30 13.02 -0.07
CA GLY A 297 33.32 12.60 -1.07
C GLY A 297 32.21 13.62 -1.30
N ALA A 298 31.85 14.38 -0.26
CA ALA A 298 30.94 15.53 -0.30
C ALA A 298 31.57 16.80 -0.90
N GLY A 299 32.86 16.77 -1.23
CA GLY A 299 33.57 17.90 -1.83
C GLY A 299 34.13 18.92 -0.84
N PHE A 300 34.46 18.50 0.40
CA PHE A 300 34.96 19.37 1.47
C PHE A 300 34.11 20.64 1.71
N PRO A 301 32.79 20.50 1.91
CA PRO A 301 31.95 21.65 2.27
C PRO A 301 32.51 22.30 3.53
N GLN A 302 32.64 23.63 3.52
CA GLN A 302 33.09 24.39 4.69
C GLN A 302 32.07 24.23 5.82
N PRO A 303 32.46 23.63 6.96
CA PRO A 303 31.55 23.45 8.07
C PRO A 303 31.24 24.79 8.74
N THR A 304 29.97 25.07 9.03
CA THR A 304 29.62 26.18 9.92
C THR A 304 30.09 25.89 11.34
N ILE A 305 30.43 26.94 12.09
CA ILE A 305 30.84 26.80 13.50
C ILE A 305 29.60 26.97 14.36
N ARG A 306 29.19 25.92 15.06
CA ARG A 306 28.15 26.02 16.09
C ARG A 306 28.81 26.20 17.43
N THR A 307 28.50 27.30 18.11
CA THR A 307 29.16 27.63 19.36
C THR A 307 28.51 26.87 20.52
N SER A 308 29.33 26.24 21.36
CA SER A 308 28.95 25.69 22.68
C SER A 308 29.16 26.70 23.81
N ARG A 309 29.80 27.83 23.48
CA ARG A 309 29.97 29.01 24.32
C ARG A 309 29.82 30.25 23.46
N PHE A 310 29.00 31.20 23.88
CA PHE A 310 28.78 32.46 23.16
C PHE A 310 28.61 33.62 24.13
N GLY A 311 28.90 34.83 23.66
CA GLY A 311 28.80 36.02 24.49
C GLY A 311 27.36 36.36 24.83
N GLY A 312 27.11 36.90 26.02
CA GLY A 312 25.74 37.28 26.43
C GLY A 312 25.15 38.48 25.67
N ASN A 313 25.92 39.09 24.76
CA ASN A 313 25.50 40.13 23.81
C ASN A 313 25.53 39.64 22.35
N SER A 314 25.46 38.33 22.12
CA SER A 314 25.49 37.76 20.76
C SER A 314 24.26 38.08 19.92
N GLY A 315 23.20 38.64 20.49
CA GLY A 315 21.95 38.91 19.78
C GLY A 315 21.29 37.61 19.34
N VAL A 316 20.65 37.63 18.15
CA VAL A 316 19.89 36.50 17.61
C VAL A 316 20.82 35.43 17.04
N LEU A 317 20.84 34.26 17.68
CA LEU A 317 21.54 33.06 17.25
C LEU A 317 20.53 32.04 16.72
N VAL A 318 20.64 31.68 15.43
CA VAL A 318 19.73 30.72 14.81
C VAL A 318 20.05 29.31 15.28
N VAL A 319 19.04 28.63 15.81
CA VAL A 319 19.20 27.27 16.32
C VAL A 319 19.40 26.31 15.16
N ASN A 320 20.28 25.33 15.34
CA ASN A 320 20.77 24.46 14.28
C ASN A 320 21.53 25.20 13.17
N ARG A 321 21.99 26.44 13.38
CA ARG A 321 22.92 27.10 12.44
C ARG A 321 24.10 27.72 13.16
N ASP A 322 23.79 28.56 14.16
CA ASP A 322 24.76 29.35 14.90
C ASP A 322 24.99 28.73 16.29
N ILE A 323 23.94 28.16 16.88
CA ILE A 323 24.00 27.42 18.16
C ILE A 323 23.37 26.03 18.05
N SER A 324 23.91 25.10 18.82
CA SER A 324 23.38 23.74 18.91
C SER A 324 22.26 23.65 19.96
N PRO A 325 21.25 22.79 19.78
CA PRO A 325 20.28 22.52 20.85
C PRO A 325 20.95 21.97 22.11
N GLY A 326 20.36 22.26 23.27
CA GLY A 326 20.79 21.77 24.58
C GLY A 326 20.60 22.80 25.69
N THR A 327 21.15 22.52 26.87
CA THR A 327 20.99 23.37 28.05
C THR A 327 22.21 24.25 28.23
N TYR A 328 21.97 25.55 28.33
CA TYR A 328 22.98 26.59 28.48
C TYR A 328 22.82 27.28 29.83
N ARG A 329 23.94 27.69 30.42
CA ARG A 329 23.98 28.52 31.62
C ARG A 329 24.76 29.80 31.34
N SER A 330 24.23 30.94 31.75
CA SER A 330 24.96 32.21 31.70
C SER A 330 25.97 32.30 32.86
N ASP A 331 27.19 32.75 32.58
CA ASP A 331 28.28 32.85 33.55
C ASP A 331 28.33 34.26 34.14
N GLY A 332 27.62 34.43 35.27
CA GLY A 332 27.36 35.74 35.85
C GLY A 332 26.40 36.58 34.99
N ASN A 333 25.74 37.55 35.58
CA ASN A 333 24.95 38.55 34.85
C ASN A 333 25.28 39.90 35.48
N GLY A 334 25.53 40.91 34.64
CA GLY A 334 25.86 42.26 35.09
C GLY A 334 24.61 42.98 35.61
N ASN A 335 24.35 44.19 35.13
CA ASN A 335 23.21 45.00 35.57
C ASN A 335 21.87 44.62 34.92
N GLY A 336 21.77 43.45 34.28
CA GLY A 336 20.55 42.95 33.66
C GLY A 336 20.84 42.04 32.48
N CYS A 337 20.39 40.78 32.54
CA CYS A 337 20.44 39.81 31.45
C CYS A 337 19.04 39.61 30.90
N TYR A 338 18.84 39.90 29.62
CA TYR A 338 17.64 39.55 28.90
C TYR A 338 17.93 38.42 27.91
N TRP A 339 17.08 37.40 27.89
CA TRP A 339 17.14 36.36 26.88
C TRP A 339 15.74 35.95 26.44
N GLU A 340 15.64 35.41 25.24
CA GLU A 340 14.41 34.84 24.71
C GLU A 340 14.69 33.67 23.77
N ARG A 341 13.81 32.66 23.82
CA ARG A 341 13.68 31.58 22.85
C ARG A 341 12.59 31.97 21.87
N LEU A 342 12.86 31.81 20.58
CA LEU A 342 11.99 32.29 19.51
C LEU A 342 11.49 31.13 18.64
N SER A 343 10.21 31.18 18.24
CA SER A 343 9.59 30.28 17.27
C SER A 343 9.62 30.83 15.84
N GLY A 344 9.96 32.11 15.67
CA GLY A 344 10.03 32.82 14.39
C GLY A 344 11.00 34.00 14.40
N PHE A 345 11.04 34.74 13.28
CA PHE A 345 11.93 35.90 13.05
C PHE A 345 11.18 37.20 12.75
N SER A 346 9.87 37.27 13.02
CA SER A 346 9.07 38.45 12.70
C SER A 346 9.34 39.65 13.60
N GLY A 347 9.92 39.40 14.79
CA GLY A 347 10.07 40.39 15.85
C GLY A 347 8.78 40.68 16.63
N SER A 348 7.70 39.92 16.37
CA SER A 348 6.46 39.97 17.16
C SER A 348 6.62 39.26 18.51
N PHE A 349 5.84 39.67 19.50
CA PHE A 349 5.68 38.94 20.76
C PHE A 349 5.13 37.52 20.56
N ASP A 350 4.41 37.27 19.47
CA ASP A 350 3.88 35.95 19.13
C ASP A 350 4.98 34.93 18.81
N ASP A 351 6.18 35.40 18.45
CA ASP A 351 7.33 34.53 18.20
C ASP A 351 8.05 34.14 19.50
N ILE A 352 7.72 34.73 20.65
CA ILE A 352 8.43 34.45 21.90
C ILE A 352 7.89 33.16 22.52
N ILE A 353 8.72 32.12 22.55
CA ILE A 353 8.44 30.85 23.24
C ILE A 353 8.59 31.03 24.75
N ALA A 354 9.68 31.67 25.17
CA ALA A 354 9.96 31.98 26.56
C ALA A 354 11.00 33.11 26.61
N ASN A 355 10.89 33.99 27.60
CA ASN A 355 11.88 35.02 27.86
C ASN A 355 12.08 35.23 29.36
N SER A 356 13.15 35.92 29.72
CA SER A 356 13.37 36.35 31.10
C SER A 356 14.28 37.57 31.16
N PHE A 357 14.12 38.36 32.23
CA PHE A 357 15.07 39.39 32.64
C PHE A 357 15.56 39.09 34.06
N THR A 358 16.86 38.93 34.26
CA THR A 358 17.42 38.56 35.57
C THR A 358 18.82 39.13 35.81
N LEU A 359 19.16 39.31 37.09
CA LEU A 359 20.51 39.63 37.55
C LEU A 359 21.31 38.40 37.99
N SER A 360 20.65 37.26 38.19
CA SER A 360 21.30 36.00 38.57
C SER A 360 21.58 35.15 37.35
N PRO A 361 22.62 34.29 37.35
CA PRO A 361 22.86 33.30 36.31
C PRO A 361 21.58 32.59 35.89
N SER A 362 21.33 32.49 34.59
CA SER A 362 20.15 31.83 34.05
C SER A 362 20.52 30.49 33.43
N VAL A 363 19.59 29.54 33.46
CA VAL A 363 19.74 28.21 32.85
C VAL A 363 18.58 28.02 31.87
N VAL A 364 18.90 27.80 30.60
CA VAL A 364 17.92 27.75 29.51
C VAL A 364 18.16 26.52 28.66
N THR A 365 17.11 25.73 28.45
CA THR A 365 17.11 24.63 27.48
C THR A 365 16.61 25.15 26.13
N VAL A 366 17.50 25.20 25.15
CA VAL A 366 17.21 25.54 23.76
C VAL A 366 16.83 24.26 23.00
N SER A 367 15.59 24.18 22.52
CA SER A 367 15.09 23.01 21.78
C SER A 367 15.56 23.06 20.34
N GLY A 368 15.73 21.90 19.70
CA GLY A 368 16.00 21.83 18.25
C GLY A 368 14.87 22.34 17.37
N SER A 369 13.66 22.50 17.93
CA SER A 369 12.50 23.10 17.26
C SER A 369 12.43 24.62 17.38
N ASP A 370 13.25 25.23 18.22
CA ASP A 370 13.30 26.69 18.32
C ASP A 370 13.87 27.25 17.01
N ALA A 371 13.38 28.41 16.57
CA ALA A 371 13.95 29.11 15.43
C ALA A 371 15.26 29.81 15.82
N ALA A 372 15.29 30.47 16.98
CA ALA A 372 16.44 31.20 17.46
C ALA A 372 16.49 31.33 18.99
N PHE A 373 17.66 31.67 19.51
CA PHE A 373 17.88 32.17 20.85
C PHE A 373 18.45 33.59 20.74
N ASN A 374 17.82 34.56 21.38
CA ASN A 374 18.32 35.93 21.43
C ASN A 374 18.79 36.24 22.86
N THR A 375 19.96 36.88 22.99
CA THR A 375 20.55 37.25 24.28
C THR A 375 21.17 38.64 24.23
N GLU A 376 20.86 39.42 25.25
CA GLU A 376 21.40 40.77 25.43
C GLU A 376 21.77 41.01 26.90
N ARG A 377 22.92 41.63 27.10
CA ARG A 377 23.45 42.08 28.41
C ARG A 377 23.69 40.96 29.43
N CYS A 378 23.66 39.71 29.00
CA CYS A 378 24.00 38.56 29.83
C CYS A 378 25.52 38.40 29.98
N GLY A 379 25.95 37.57 30.94
CA GLY A 379 27.28 36.97 30.88
C GLY A 379 27.37 35.93 29.75
N ASP A 380 28.57 35.42 29.50
CA ASP A 380 28.80 34.38 28.51
C ASP A 380 27.90 33.17 28.79
N TRP A 381 27.26 32.64 27.76
CA TRP A 381 26.53 31.40 27.86
C TRP A 381 27.45 30.23 27.59
N VAL A 382 27.35 29.17 28.40
CA VAL A 382 28.09 27.93 28.26
C VAL A 382 27.11 26.76 28.25
N LYS A 383 27.25 25.86 27.29
CA LYS A 383 26.47 24.62 27.26
C LYS A 383 26.89 23.71 28.41
N ILE A 384 25.92 23.29 29.22
CA ILE A 384 26.12 22.44 30.41
C ILE A 384 25.43 21.07 30.32
N GLY A 385 24.69 20.81 29.23
CA GLY A 385 23.97 19.56 28.97
C GLY A 385 23.59 19.42 27.50
#